data_AF-A0A2H4GVE7-F1
#
_entry.id   AF-A0A2H4GVE7-F1
#
_cell.length_a   1.000
_cell.length_b   1.000
_cell.length_c   1.000
_cell.angle_alpha   90.00
_cell.angle_beta   90.00
_cell.angle_gamma   90.00
#
_symmetry.space_group_name_H-M   'P 1'
#
loop_
_entity.id
_entity.type
_entity.pdbx_description
1 polymer ?
#
loop_
_entity_poly.entity_id
_entity_poly.type
_entity_poly.pdbx_seq_one_letter_code
_entity_poly.pdbx_strand_id
1 'polypeptide(L)'
;TLHLENVSKILEGSGVIVGAQNCYHSGLAAFTGETSPDQLKEIGVKVVMVGHSERRQFLGESNFLCNDKIRFLLKNEFTALYCIGETLSERESGKTLEVLSSQIKEGLKEIDSVFFSNLILAYEPVWAIGTGKVATPSQAQE
;
A
#
# COMPACT_ATOMS: atom_id res chain seq x y z
N THR A 1 -12.96 -3.24 -4.52
CA THR A 1 -13.99 -2.56 -3.70
C THR A 1 -15.32 -3.30 -3.60
N LEU A 2 -15.61 -4.24 -4.52
CA LEU A 2 -16.90 -4.94 -4.64
C LEU A 2 -17.54 -5.44 -3.32
N HIS A 3 -16.74 -5.89 -2.35
CA HIS A 3 -17.24 -6.44 -1.08
C HIS A 3 -17.10 -5.50 0.12
N LEU A 4 -16.48 -4.32 -0.04
CA LEU A 4 -16.12 -3.47 1.10
C LEU A 4 -17.35 -2.97 1.87
N GLU A 5 -18.40 -2.55 1.17
CA GLU A 5 -19.61 -2.06 1.84
C GLU A 5 -20.26 -3.16 2.70
N ASN A 6 -20.39 -4.37 2.15
CA ASN A 6 -21.01 -5.49 2.86
C ASN A 6 -20.18 -5.91 4.08
N VAL A 7 -18.87 -6.11 3.89
CA VAL A 7 -17.95 -6.49 4.98
C VAL A 7 -17.85 -5.39 6.05
N SER A 8 -17.84 -4.11 5.65
CA SER A 8 -17.80 -2.98 6.58
C SER A 8 -19.05 -2.96 7.47
N LYS A 9 -20.25 -3.18 6.91
CA LYS A 9 -21.49 -3.29 7.69
C LYS A 9 -21.46 -4.47 8.67
N ILE A 10 -20.92 -5.62 8.28
CA ILE A 10 -20.83 -6.80 9.16
C ILE A 10 -19.91 -6.56 10.36
N LEU A 11 -18.82 -5.81 10.15
CA LEU A 11 -17.77 -5.58 11.16
C LEU A 11 -17.96 -4.26 11.92
N GLU A 12 -18.98 -3.47 11.61
CA GLU A 12 -19.27 -2.20 12.27
C GLU A 12 -19.45 -2.37 13.79
N GLY A 13 -18.77 -1.53 14.56
CA GLY A 13 -18.77 -1.59 16.03
C GLY A 13 -17.87 -2.67 16.64
N SER A 14 -17.20 -3.50 15.83
CA SER A 14 -16.21 -4.48 16.30
C SER A 14 -14.81 -3.88 16.46
N GLY A 15 -13.86 -4.66 16.98
CA GLY A 15 -12.44 -4.31 17.03
C GLY A 15 -11.66 -4.61 15.73
N VAL A 16 -12.33 -5.09 14.68
CA VAL A 16 -11.69 -5.48 13.41
C VAL A 16 -11.74 -4.30 12.43
N ILE A 17 -10.56 -3.86 11.97
CA ILE A 17 -10.44 -2.76 11.01
C ILE A 17 -10.60 -3.27 9.58
N VAL A 18 -11.39 -2.56 8.77
CA VAL A 18 -11.55 -2.83 7.34
C VAL A 18 -10.69 -1.86 6.53
N GLY A 19 -9.92 -2.39 5.58
CA GLY A 19 -9.07 -1.61 4.67
C GLY A 19 -9.37 -1.91 3.20
N ALA A 20 -9.12 -0.93 2.33
CA ALA A 20 -9.21 -1.10 0.88
C ALA A 20 -7.87 -1.58 0.29
N GLN A 21 -7.92 -2.43 -0.73
CA GLN A 21 -6.74 -2.95 -1.41
C GLN A 21 -6.07 -1.94 -2.36
N ASN A 22 -6.80 -0.91 -2.79
CA ASN A 22 -6.31 0.16 -3.65
C ASN A 22 -7.30 1.33 -3.66
N CYS A 23 -6.81 2.53 -3.98
CA CYS A 23 -7.62 3.67 -4.41
C CYS A 23 -6.85 4.51 -5.44
N TYR A 24 -7.54 5.49 -6.02
CA TYR A 24 -6.90 6.56 -6.79
C TYR A 24 -6.61 7.78 -5.91
N HIS A 25 -5.71 8.66 -6.37
CA HIS A 25 -5.26 9.85 -5.63
C HIS A 25 -6.14 11.08 -5.91
N SER A 26 -7.46 10.91 -5.85
CA SER A 26 -8.43 11.97 -6.09
C SER A 26 -9.72 11.72 -5.32
N GLY A 27 -10.41 12.80 -4.95
CA GLY A 27 -11.82 12.75 -4.56
C GLY A 27 -12.73 12.37 -5.74
N LEU A 28 -14.05 12.51 -5.58
CA LEU A 28 -15.03 12.25 -6.65
C LEU A 28 -14.72 13.09 -7.91
N ALA A 29 -14.35 12.41 -8.99
CA ALA A 29 -13.93 13.02 -10.25
C ALA A 29 -14.08 12.05 -11.44
N ALA A 30 -13.73 12.49 -12.64
CA ALA A 30 -13.84 11.73 -13.89
C ALA A 30 -12.72 10.68 -14.07
N PHE A 31 -12.66 9.69 -13.19
CA PHE A 31 -11.72 8.56 -13.27
C PHE A 31 -12.48 7.23 -13.35
N THR A 32 -12.89 6.84 -14.56
CA THR A 32 -13.66 5.62 -14.80
C THR A 32 -12.93 4.39 -14.26
N GLY A 33 -13.63 3.56 -13.48
CA GLY A 33 -13.10 2.31 -12.93
C GLY A 33 -12.31 2.44 -11.63
N GLU A 34 -11.94 3.68 -11.27
CA GLU A 34 -11.21 3.93 -10.03
C GLU A 34 -12.12 4.07 -8.81
N THR A 35 -11.54 3.87 -7.63
CA THR A 35 -12.21 4.13 -6.35
C THR A 35 -11.59 5.35 -5.70
N SER A 36 -12.43 6.33 -5.36
CA SER A 36 -12.05 7.53 -4.61
C SER A 36 -11.99 7.24 -3.10
N PRO A 37 -11.02 7.83 -2.36
CA PRO A 37 -11.04 7.84 -0.90
C PRO A 37 -12.33 8.42 -0.31
N ASP A 38 -13.03 9.33 -1.00
CA ASP A 38 -14.33 9.85 -0.54
C ASP A 38 -15.37 8.72 -0.41
N GLN A 39 -15.40 7.80 -1.39
CA GLN A 39 -16.30 6.64 -1.38
C GLN A 39 -15.93 5.65 -0.26
N LEU A 40 -14.64 5.50 0.01
CA LEU A 40 -14.16 4.65 1.12
C LEU A 40 -14.55 5.24 2.48
N LYS A 41 -14.39 6.56 2.64
CA LYS A 41 -14.74 7.29 3.86
C LYS A 41 -16.24 7.16 4.17
N GLU A 42 -17.09 7.23 3.15
CA GLU A 42 -18.55 7.08 3.28
C GLU A 42 -18.95 5.74 3.91
N ILE A 43 -18.24 4.66 3.61
CA ILE A 43 -18.51 3.31 4.15
C ILE A 43 -17.63 2.95 5.37
N GLY A 44 -17.00 3.93 6.00
CA GLY A 44 -16.20 3.74 7.22
C GLY A 44 -14.81 3.12 7.02
N VAL A 45 -14.37 2.92 5.77
CA VAL A 45 -13.04 2.38 5.46
C VAL A 45 -12.01 3.51 5.49
N LYS A 46 -11.02 3.40 6.39
CA LYS A 46 -9.99 4.44 6.62
C LYS A 46 -8.55 4.00 6.40
N VAL A 47 -8.34 2.72 6.08
CA VAL A 47 -7.02 2.18 5.75
C VAL A 47 -6.99 1.83 4.26
N VAL A 48 -5.91 2.21 3.56
CA VAL A 48 -5.72 1.84 2.16
C VAL A 48 -4.32 1.29 1.93
N MET A 49 -4.26 0.13 1.28
CA MET A 49 -3.01 -0.48 0.83
C MET A 49 -2.50 0.22 -0.43
N VAL A 50 -1.19 0.45 -0.50
CA VAL A 50 -0.51 1.10 -1.62
C VAL A 50 0.73 0.31 -1.98
N GLY A 51 0.99 0.12 -3.28
CA GLY A 51 2.25 -0.46 -3.75
C GLY A 51 2.41 -1.96 -3.49
N HIS A 52 1.31 -2.72 -3.33
CA HIS A 52 1.37 -4.17 -3.27
C HIS A 52 2.11 -4.74 -4.49
N SER A 53 2.93 -5.77 -4.29
CA SER A 53 3.77 -6.39 -5.32
C SER A 53 3.01 -6.71 -6.61
N GLU A 54 1.81 -7.28 -6.50
CA GLU A 54 0.95 -7.60 -7.66
C GLU A 54 0.55 -6.36 -8.46
N ARG A 55 0.30 -5.22 -7.80
CA ARG A 55 -0.04 -3.97 -8.50
C ARG A 55 1.17 -3.39 -9.22
N ARG A 56 2.36 -3.48 -8.61
CA ARG A 56 3.61 -3.06 -9.25
C ARG A 56 3.91 -3.92 -10.48
N GLN A 57 3.82 -5.24 -10.33
CA GLN A 57 4.19 -6.19 -11.37
C GLN A 57 3.18 -6.27 -12.51
N PHE A 58 1.88 -6.36 -12.20
CA PHE A 58 0.85 -6.63 -13.20
C PHE A 58 0.12 -5.38 -13.67
N LEU A 59 0.05 -4.33 -12.85
CA LEU A 59 -0.61 -3.07 -13.19
C LEU A 59 0.39 -1.91 -13.40
N GLY A 60 1.69 -2.17 -13.26
CA GLY A 60 2.75 -1.20 -13.58
C GLY A 60 2.82 0.00 -12.63
N GLU A 61 2.39 -0.15 -11.38
CA GLU A 61 2.44 0.98 -10.43
C GLU A 61 3.88 1.33 -10.04
N SER A 62 4.30 2.54 -10.40
CA SER A 62 5.62 3.07 -10.07
C SER A 62 5.68 3.63 -8.63
N ASN A 63 6.90 3.89 -8.15
CA ASN A 63 7.10 4.57 -6.87
C ASN A 63 6.46 5.96 -6.84
N PHE A 64 6.48 6.68 -7.97
CA PHE A 64 5.87 8.00 -8.09
C PHE A 64 4.34 7.92 -7.98
N LEU A 65 3.70 6.95 -8.62
CA LEU A 65 2.26 6.75 -8.47
C LEU A 65 1.90 6.34 -7.04
N CYS A 66 2.74 5.52 -6.39
CA CYS A 66 2.57 5.20 -4.98
C CYS A 66 2.68 6.45 -4.11
N ASN A 67 3.64 7.35 -4.40
CA ASN A 67 3.80 8.61 -3.68
C ASN A 67 2.55 9.49 -3.81
N ASP A 68 2.02 9.67 -5.02
CA ASP A 68 0.80 10.46 -5.24
C ASP A 68 -0.38 9.93 -4.40
N LYS A 69 -0.56 8.60 -4.37
CA LYS A 69 -1.57 7.95 -3.52
C LYS A 69 -1.33 8.18 -2.04
N ILE A 70 -0.11 7.92 -1.54
CA ILE A 70 0.21 8.08 -0.12
C ILE A 70 0.01 9.52 0.33
N ARG A 71 0.52 10.49 -0.45
CA ARG A 71 0.37 11.92 -0.15
C ARG A 71 -1.10 12.32 -0.10
N PHE A 72 -1.91 11.86 -1.05
CA PHE A 72 -3.34 12.16 -1.06
C PHE A 72 -4.05 11.52 0.15
N LEU A 73 -3.79 10.25 0.44
CA LEU A 73 -4.40 9.53 1.56
C LEU A 73 -4.06 10.19 2.90
N LEU A 74 -2.78 10.43 3.17
CA LEU A 74 -2.33 11.00 4.45
C LEU A 74 -2.88 12.42 4.68
N LYS A 75 -2.92 13.26 3.64
CA LYS A 75 -3.51 14.61 3.71
C LYS A 75 -5.02 14.58 4.01
N ASN A 76 -5.71 13.49 3.67
CA ASN A 76 -7.14 13.31 3.88
C ASN A 76 -7.45 12.39 5.09
N GLU A 77 -6.51 12.27 6.03
CA GLU A 77 -6.68 11.57 7.30
C GLU A 77 -6.90 10.05 7.17
N PHE A 78 -6.43 9.45 6.08
CA PHE A 78 -6.37 7.99 5.94
C PHE A 78 -5.07 7.42 6.51
N THR A 79 -5.12 6.15 6.92
CA THR A 79 -3.93 5.35 7.15
C THR A 79 -3.48 4.71 5.83
N ALA A 80 -2.21 4.91 5.45
CA ALA A 80 -1.62 4.24 4.31
C ALA A 80 -0.82 3.01 4.77
N LEU A 81 -1.13 1.83 4.22
CA LEU A 81 -0.32 0.63 4.36
C LEU A 81 0.53 0.50 3.09
N TYR A 82 1.78 0.91 3.16
CA TYR A 82 2.69 0.96 2.02
C TYR A 82 3.55 -0.31 1.94
N CYS A 83 3.37 -1.07 0.86
CA CYS A 83 4.12 -2.28 0.59
C CYS A 83 5.40 -1.97 -0.22
N ILE A 84 6.50 -2.56 0.23
CA ILE A 84 7.82 -2.51 -0.39
C ILE A 84 8.42 -3.91 -0.45
N GLY A 85 9.30 -4.16 -1.40
CA GLY A 85 9.89 -5.48 -1.61
C GLY A 85 10.64 -5.57 -2.93
N GLU A 86 11.67 -6.41 -2.94
CA GLU A 86 12.44 -6.78 -4.11
C GLU A 86 12.02 -8.15 -4.66
N THR A 87 12.23 -8.32 -5.96
CA THR A 87 12.07 -9.59 -6.68
C THR A 87 13.23 -10.54 -6.41
N LEU A 88 13.04 -11.83 -6.77
CA LEU A 88 14.12 -12.82 -6.66
C LEU A 88 15.36 -12.40 -7.46
N SER A 89 15.15 -11.91 -8.68
CA SER A 89 16.24 -11.48 -9.56
C SER A 89 17.01 -10.29 -8.99
N GLU A 90 16.32 -9.31 -8.41
CA GLU A 90 16.95 -8.17 -7.74
C GLU A 90 17.76 -8.62 -6.52
N ARG A 91 17.20 -9.53 -5.71
CA ARG A 91 17.92 -10.10 -4.56
C ARG A 91 19.16 -10.88 -4.96
N GLU A 92 19.04 -11.79 -5.92
CA GLU A 92 20.15 -12.59 -6.44
C GLU A 92 21.23 -11.72 -7.11
N SER A 93 20.85 -10.54 -7.61
CA SER A 93 21.76 -9.54 -8.16
C SER A 93 22.34 -8.59 -7.10
N GLY A 94 22.05 -8.78 -5.81
CA GLY A 94 22.54 -7.94 -4.72
C GLY A 94 21.90 -6.55 -4.66
N LYS A 95 20.73 -6.36 -5.25
CA LYS A 95 20.04 -5.06 -5.38
C LYS A 95 18.98 -4.79 -4.32
N THR A 96 18.80 -5.66 -3.32
CA THR A 96 17.78 -5.50 -2.26
C THR A 96 17.79 -4.10 -1.66
N LEU A 97 18.95 -3.61 -1.20
CA LEU A 97 19.06 -2.28 -0.60
C LEU A 97 18.77 -1.14 -1.59
N GLU A 98 19.20 -1.29 -2.85
CA GLU A 98 18.93 -0.30 -3.91
C GLU A 98 17.43 -0.17 -4.15
N VAL A 99 16.75 -1.31 -4.31
CA VAL A 99 15.30 -1.40 -4.57
C VAL A 99 14.51 -0.86 -3.39
N LEU A 100 14.76 -1.36 -2.17
CA LEU A 100 14.04 -0.92 -0.98
C LEU A 100 14.31 0.57 -0.68
N SER A 101 15.54 1.04 -0.87
CA SER A 101 15.87 2.46 -0.68
C SER A 101 15.17 3.35 -1.69
N SER A 102 15.12 2.95 -2.96
CA SER A 102 14.38 3.67 -4.02
C SER A 102 12.89 3.72 -3.68
N GLN A 103 12.27 2.58 -3.37
CA GLN A 103 10.84 2.52 -3.01
C GLN A 103 10.51 3.40 -1.81
N ILE A 104 11.30 3.35 -0.74
CA ILE A 104 11.09 4.19 0.46
C ILE A 104 11.28 5.68 0.12
N LYS A 105 12.41 6.06 -0.49
CA LYS A 105 12.74 7.47 -0.74
C LYS A 105 11.79 8.12 -1.74
N GLU A 106 11.47 7.42 -2.82
CA GLU A 106 10.58 7.94 -3.86
C GLU A 106 9.12 7.86 -3.43
N GLY A 107 8.69 6.75 -2.83
CA GLY A 107 7.33 6.54 -2.34
C GLY A 107 6.95 7.50 -1.22
N LEU A 108 7.89 7.89 -0.36
CA LEU A 108 7.66 8.80 0.77
C LEU A 108 8.21 10.21 0.56
N LYS A 109 8.57 10.57 -0.68
CA LYS A 109 9.09 11.90 -1.01
C LYS A 109 8.07 12.99 -0.62
N GLU A 110 8.56 14.04 0.03
CA GLU A 110 7.77 15.23 0.42
C GLU A 110 6.51 14.92 1.24
N ILE A 111 6.60 13.92 2.12
CA ILE A 111 5.62 13.68 3.18
C ILE A 111 6.12 14.34 4.46
N ASP A 112 5.32 15.25 5.02
CA ASP A 112 5.64 15.88 6.31
C ASP A 112 5.63 14.84 7.44
N SER A 113 6.57 14.97 8.37
CA SER A 113 6.76 14.04 9.49
C SER A 113 5.50 13.86 10.36
N VAL A 114 4.64 14.87 10.41
CA VAL A 114 3.36 14.85 11.15
C VAL A 114 2.42 13.73 10.66
N PHE A 115 2.55 13.30 9.40
CA PHE A 115 1.67 12.27 8.84
C PHE A 115 2.14 10.83 9.09
N PHE A 116 3.37 10.63 9.59
CA PHE A 116 3.93 9.28 9.75
C PHE A 116 3.21 8.46 10.83
N SER A 117 2.44 9.08 11.72
CA SER A 117 1.56 8.35 12.65
C SER A 117 0.46 7.55 11.95
N ASN A 118 0.15 7.90 10.69
CA ASN A 118 -0.85 7.23 9.86
C ASN A 118 -0.20 6.41 8.73
N LEU A 119 1.10 6.09 8.82
CA LEU A 119 1.80 5.26 7.85
C LEU A 119 2.19 3.92 8.47
N ILE A 120 1.88 2.84 7.77
CA ILE A 120 2.30 1.47 8.08
C ILE A 120 3.16 0.99 6.91
N LEU A 121 4.31 0.38 7.20
CA LEU A 121 5.15 -0.26 6.19
C LEU A 121 4.94 -1.77 6.24
N ALA A 122 4.81 -2.39 5.07
CA ALA A 122 4.87 -3.84 4.92
C ALA A 122 6.02 -4.19 4.00
N TYR A 123 6.99 -4.94 4.52
CA TYR A 123 8.03 -5.55 3.70
C TYR A 123 7.53 -6.90 3.20
N GLU A 124 7.44 -7.02 1.88
CA GLU A 124 6.94 -8.18 1.16
C GLU A 124 8.06 -8.70 0.24
N PRO A 125 8.93 -9.61 0.70
CA PRO A 125 9.91 -10.25 -0.18
C PRO A 125 9.17 -10.96 -1.31
N VAL A 126 9.18 -10.40 -2.53
CA VAL A 126 8.31 -10.85 -3.63
C VAL A 126 8.62 -12.29 -4.02
N TRP A 127 9.89 -12.68 -3.85
CA TRP A 127 10.38 -14.04 -4.05
C TRP A 127 9.80 -15.08 -3.05
N ALA A 128 9.18 -14.63 -1.97
CA ALA A 128 8.53 -15.47 -0.96
C ALA A 128 6.99 -15.51 -1.09
N ILE A 129 6.40 -14.71 -1.97
CA ILE A 129 4.93 -14.62 -2.13
C ILE A 129 4.44 -15.77 -3.02
N GLY A 130 3.68 -16.70 -2.43
CA GLY A 130 3.06 -17.80 -3.18
C GLY A 130 4.04 -18.82 -3.77
N THR A 131 5.34 -18.72 -3.45
CA THR A 131 6.39 -19.60 -4.00
C THR A 131 6.71 -20.80 -3.11
N GLY A 132 6.16 -20.86 -1.90
CA GLY A 132 6.51 -21.86 -0.88
C GLY A 132 7.92 -21.67 -0.27
N LYS A 133 8.68 -20.66 -0.71
CA LYS A 133 9.91 -20.22 -0.06
C LYS A 133 9.54 -19.12 0.93
N VAL A 134 9.90 -19.26 2.19
CA VAL A 134 9.61 -18.25 3.23
C VAL A 134 10.92 -17.61 3.66
N ALA A 135 10.95 -16.28 3.77
CA ALA A 135 12.09 -15.59 4.36
C ALA A 135 12.31 -16.05 5.80
N THR A 136 13.55 -16.33 6.19
CA THR A 136 13.83 -16.65 7.59
C THR A 136 13.58 -15.42 8.47
N PRO A 137 13.30 -15.58 9.77
CA PRO A 137 13.13 -14.43 10.67
C PRO A 137 14.31 -13.45 10.64
N SER A 138 15.54 -13.95 10.49
CA SER A 138 16.73 -13.12 10.35
C SER A 138 16.76 -12.34 9.04
N GLN A 139 16.32 -12.93 7.92
CA GLN A 139 16.23 -12.23 6.63
C GLN A 139 15.14 -11.16 6.60
N ALA A 140 14.10 -11.31 7.42
CA ALA A 140 13.07 -10.28 7.57
C ALA A 140 13.47 -9.15 8.53
N GLN A 141 14.39 -9.44 9.46
CA GLN A 141 14.86 -8.49 10.48
C GLN A 141 16.04 -7.63 10.00
N GLU A 142 16.84 -8.12 9.06
CA GLU A 142 17.93 -7.40 8.38
C GLU A 142 17.43 -6.15 7.66
#